data_AF-A0A7Z9UX12-F1
#
_entry.id   AF-A0A7Z9UX12-F1
#
_cell.length_a   1.000
_cell.length_b   1.000
_cell.length_c   1.000
_cell.angle_alpha   90.00
_cell.angle_beta   90.00
_cell.angle_gamma   90.00
#
_symmetry.space_group_name_H-M   'P 1'
#
loop_
_entity.id
_entity.type
_entity.pdbx_description
1 polymer ?
#
loop_
_entity_poly.entity_id
_entity_poly.type
_entity_poly.pdbx_seq_one_letter_code
_entity_poly.pdbx_strand_id
1 'polypeptide(L)'
;MITVVFKNTSALLISHTIGRLLSLLLTVLILPNYFTEQQIGSYLLAMFVTSLIASITELGMQAPLIREMTLHLKASRHFLGNTLIIRILLSIMAFILMIVTGKLLGYPTETMALIKLLGLAELVNGIAQLFR
;
A
#
# COMPACT_ATOMS: atom_id res chain seq x y z
N MET A 1 15.57 9.67 26.74
CA MET A 1 14.84 9.96 25.48
C MET A 1 15.69 9.71 24.23
N ILE A 2 16.91 10.24 24.12
CA ILE A 2 17.77 10.11 22.92
C ILE A 2 18.02 8.64 22.51
N THR A 3 18.27 7.75 23.47
CA THR A 3 18.55 6.32 23.20
C THR A 3 17.34 5.56 22.66
N VAL A 4 16.11 5.94 23.03
CA VAL A 4 14.87 5.31 22.55
C VAL A 4 14.58 5.72 21.11
N VAL A 5 14.77 7.01 20.80
CA VAL A 5 14.66 7.52 19.42
C VAL A 5 15.69 6.85 18.52
N PHE A 6 16.94 6.74 18.97
CA PHE A 6 18.00 6.10 18.18
C PHE A 6 17.71 4.62 17.91
N LYS A 7 17.20 3.88 18.90
CA LYS A 7 16.83 2.46 18.77
C LYS A 7 15.65 2.26 17.80
N ASN A 8 14.63 3.11 17.87
CA ASN A 8 13.46 2.99 16.99
C ASN A 8 13.82 3.38 15.54
N THR A 9 14.56 4.47 15.37
CA THR A 9 15.02 4.92 14.06
C THR A 9 15.97 3.91 13.43
N SER A 10 16.90 3.32 14.20
CA SER A 10 17.81 2.30 13.68
C SER A 10 17.07 1.00 13.31
N ALA A 11 16.12 0.56 14.13
CA ALA A 11 15.28 -0.59 13.81
C ALA A 11 14.48 -0.37 12.50
N LEU A 12 13.83 0.80 12.36
CA LEU A 12 13.10 1.16 11.14
C LEU A 12 14.02 1.21 9.91
N LEU A 13 15.19 1.84 10.04
CA LEU A 13 16.19 1.91 8.96
C LEU A 13 16.62 0.51 8.51
N ILE A 14 16.92 -0.38 9.46
CA ILE A 14 17.32 -1.76 9.17
C ILE A 14 16.18 -2.50 8.46
N SER A 15 14.94 -2.40 8.95
CA SER A 15 13.78 -3.03 8.32
C SER A 15 13.56 -2.56 6.89
N HIS A 16 13.63 -1.24 6.63
CA HIS A 16 13.48 -0.70 5.28
C HIS A 16 14.63 -1.09 4.36
N THR A 17 15.86 -1.12 4.87
CA THR A 17 17.04 -1.49 4.08
C THR A 17 16.99 -2.95 3.67
N ILE A 18 16.69 -3.84 4.61
CA ILE A 18 16.53 -5.28 4.35
C ILE A 18 15.40 -5.51 3.34
N GLY A 19 14.25 -4.87 3.54
CA GLY A 19 13.11 -5.00 2.62
C GLY A 19 13.45 -4.55 1.19
N ARG A 20 14.17 -3.43 1.03
CA ARG A 20 14.61 -2.95 -0.28
C ARG A 20 15.65 -3.87 -0.93
N LEU A 21 16.58 -4.41 -0.15
CA LEU A 21 17.58 -5.36 -0.66
C LEU A 21 16.91 -6.66 -1.14
N LEU A 22 15.99 -7.22 -0.35
CA LEU A 22 15.18 -8.38 -0.75
C LEU A 22 14.37 -8.11 -2.01
N SER A 23 13.70 -6.94 -2.08
CA SER A 23 12.96 -6.54 -3.27
C SER A 23 13.87 -6.47 -4.50
N LEU A 24 15.05 -5.86 -4.39
CA LEU A 24 16.03 -5.78 -5.48
C LEU A 24 16.48 -7.17 -5.96
N LEU A 25 16.81 -8.07 -5.03
CA LEU A 25 17.20 -9.45 -5.37
C LEU A 25 16.08 -10.18 -6.12
N LEU A 26 14.83 -10.05 -5.65
CA LEU A 26 13.69 -10.68 -6.32
C LEU A 26 13.48 -10.11 -7.73
N THR A 27 13.49 -8.79 -7.88
CA THR A 27 13.18 -8.13 -9.15
C THR A 27 14.29 -8.20 -10.19
N VAL A 28 15.56 -8.17 -9.76
CA VAL A 28 16.71 -8.12 -10.67
C VAL A 28 17.28 -9.51 -10.95
N LEU A 29 17.38 -10.37 -9.93
CA LEU A 29 18.03 -11.67 -10.06
C LEU A 29 17.06 -12.81 -10.35
N ILE A 30 15.83 -12.77 -9.84
CA ILE A 30 14.92 -13.93 -9.91
C ILE A 30 13.90 -13.76 -11.03
N LEU A 31 13.20 -12.63 -11.08
CA LEU A 31 12.15 -12.38 -12.08
C LEU A 31 12.59 -12.60 -13.54
N PRO A 32 13.75 -12.10 -14.01
CA PRO A 32 14.19 -12.30 -15.40
C PRO A 32 14.55 -13.75 -15.75
N ASN A 33 14.88 -14.59 -14.75
CA ASN A 33 15.27 -15.98 -14.97
C ASN A 33 14.07 -16.93 -15.12
N TYR A 34 12.88 -16.54 -14.66
CA TYR A 34 11.68 -17.38 -14.67
C TYR A 34 10.54 -16.83 -15.53
N PHE A 35 10.53 -15.54 -15.85
CA PHE A 35 9.45 -14.88 -16.58
C PHE A 35 9.95 -14.28 -17.90
N THR A 36 9.08 -14.27 -18.90
CA THR A 36 9.35 -13.56 -20.17
C THR A 36 9.25 -12.05 -19.98
N GLU A 37 9.96 -11.27 -20.80
CA GLU A 37 9.98 -9.81 -20.73
C GLU A 37 8.57 -9.18 -20.73
N GLN A 38 7.65 -9.77 -21.50
CA GLN A 38 6.27 -9.30 -21.59
C GLN A 38 5.46 -9.54 -20.31
N GLN A 39 5.70 -10.65 -19.60
CA GLN A 39 5.07 -10.95 -18.31
C GLN A 39 5.61 -10.04 -17.20
N ILE A 40 6.91 -9.76 -17.21
CA ILE A 40 7.53 -8.82 -16.27
C ILE A 40 6.98 -7.41 -16.49
N GLY A 41 6.86 -6.97 -17.75
CA GLY A 41 6.29 -5.66 -18.09
C GLY A 41 4.84 -5.51 -17.60
N SER A 42 4.00 -6.54 -17.79
CA SER A 42 2.61 -6.51 -17.31
C SER A 42 2.48 -6.53 -15.79
N TYR A 43 3.35 -7.28 -15.09
CA TYR A 43 3.42 -7.26 -13.63
C TYR A 43 3.84 -5.90 -13.07
N LEU A 44 4.90 -5.30 -13.63
CA LEU A 44 5.39 -3.98 -13.21
C LEU A 44 4.33 -2.89 -13.43
N LEU A 45 3.63 -2.95 -14.56
CA LEU A 45 2.52 -2.05 -14.84
C LEU A 45 1.38 -2.22 -13.83
N ALA A 46 0.97 -3.46 -13.53
CA ALA A 46 -0.06 -3.73 -12.53
C ALA A 46 0.34 -3.21 -11.14
N MET A 47 1.59 -3.41 -10.73
CA MET A 47 2.16 -2.88 -9.48
C MET A 47 2.15 -1.35 -9.45
N PHE A 48 2.55 -0.70 -10.55
CA PHE A 48 2.57 0.76 -10.63
C PHE A 48 1.17 1.35 -10.54
N VAL A 49 0.21 0.84 -11.32
CA VAL A 49 -1.19 1.29 -11.28
C VAL A 49 -1.78 1.10 -9.89
N THR A 50 -1.54 -0.06 -9.27
CA THR A 50 -2.06 -0.37 -7.94
C THR A 50 -1.46 0.57 -6.89
N SER A 51 -0.14 0.80 -6.90
CA SER A 51 0.53 1.67 -5.92
C SER A 51 0.14 3.15 -6.06
N LEU A 52 -0.06 3.63 -7.28
CA LEU A 52 -0.54 4.99 -7.54
C LEU A 52 -1.94 5.20 -6.95
N ILE A 53 -2.83 4.22 -7.16
CA ILE A 53 -4.20 4.30 -6.64
C ILE A 53 -4.25 4.04 -5.12
N ALA A 54 -3.39 3.17 -4.59
CA ALA A 54 -3.25 2.94 -3.15
C ALA A 54 -2.83 4.21 -2.41
N SER A 55 -1.96 5.03 -3.00
CA SER A 55 -1.56 6.33 -2.41
C SER A 55 -2.76 7.27 -2.21
N ILE A 56 -3.78 7.18 -3.07
CA ILE A 56 -5.03 7.95 -2.93
C ILE A 56 -5.87 7.42 -1.76
N THR A 57 -5.79 6.14 -1.41
CA THR A 57 -6.61 5.56 -0.32
C THR A 57 -6.23 6.05 1.08
N GLU A 58 -5.01 6.54 1.27
CA GLU A 58 -4.57 7.07 2.56
C GLU A 58 -4.85 8.56 2.74
N LEU A 59 -4.91 9.35 1.65
CA LEU A 59 -5.06 10.83 1.65
C LEU A 59 -4.22 11.57 2.72
N GLY A 60 -3.12 10.99 3.22
CA GLY A 60 -2.33 11.57 4.31
C GLY A 60 -3.06 11.64 5.67
N MET A 61 -4.13 10.87 5.88
CA MET A 61 -4.95 10.89 7.10
C MET A 61 -4.20 10.43 8.36
N GLN A 62 -3.03 9.81 8.24
CA GLN A 62 -2.21 9.41 9.39
C GLN A 62 -1.81 10.59 10.29
N ALA A 63 -1.32 11.69 9.71
CA ALA A 63 -0.81 12.80 10.52
C ALA A 63 -1.91 13.55 11.31
N PRO A 64 -3.07 13.89 10.70
CA PRO A 64 -4.21 14.43 11.44
C PRO A 64 -4.74 13.47 12.51
N LEU A 65 -4.84 12.17 12.20
CA LEU A 65 -5.34 11.16 13.14
C LEU A 65 -4.45 11.07 14.38
N ILE A 66 -3.13 10.95 14.22
CA ILE A 66 -2.18 10.88 15.35
C ILE A 66 -2.28 12.16 16.19
N ARG A 67 -2.39 13.32 15.54
CA ARG A 67 -2.53 14.61 16.24
C ARG A 67 -3.82 14.68 17.06
N GLU A 68 -4.96 14.28 16.51
CA GLU A 68 -6.24 14.33 17.25
C GLU A 68 -6.32 13.28 18.36
N MET A 69 -5.76 12.09 18.15
CA MET A 69 -5.69 11.05 19.19
C MET A 69 -4.81 11.45 20.37
N THR A 70 -3.72 12.19 20.13
CA THR A 70 -2.82 12.68 21.19
C THR A 70 -3.43 13.88 21.96
N LEU A 71 -4.19 14.74 21.28
CA LEU A 71 -4.90 15.86 21.91
C LEU A 71 -6.15 15.41 22.69
N HIS A 72 -6.85 14.37 22.24
CA HIS A 72 -8.13 13.93 22.81
C HIS A 72 -8.17 12.43 23.12
N LEU A 73 -7.37 12.02 24.13
CA LEU A 73 -7.25 10.63 24.58
C LEU A 73 -8.58 9.91 24.87
N LYS A 74 -9.57 10.60 25.47
CA LYS A 74 -10.90 10.02 25.78
C LYS A 74 -11.76 9.76 24.53
N ALA A 75 -11.56 10.51 23.45
CA ALA A 75 -12.31 10.38 22.20
C ALA A 75 -11.56 9.59 21.12
N SER A 76 -10.34 9.12 21.42
CA SER A 76 -9.46 8.38 20.51
C SER A 76 -10.14 7.19 19.80
N ARG A 77 -11.01 6.44 20.50
CA ARG A 77 -11.82 5.36 19.90
C ARG A 77 -12.79 5.85 18.82
N HIS A 78 -13.38 7.04 19.00
CA HIS A 78 -14.32 7.61 18.04
C HIS A 78 -13.60 8.09 16.78
N PHE A 79 -12.43 8.72 16.93
CA PHE A 79 -11.60 9.13 15.79
C PHE A 79 -11.09 7.94 14.97
N LEU A 80 -10.61 6.88 15.64
CA LEU A 80 -10.24 5.63 14.97
C LEU A 80 -11.40 5.02 14.16
N GLY A 81 -12.61 4.97 14.75
CA GLY A 81 -13.79 4.44 14.08
C GLY A 81 -14.18 5.25 12.84
N ASN A 82 -14.20 6.58 12.96
CA ASN A 82 -14.53 7.45 11.83
C ASN A 82 -13.49 7.34 10.70
N THR A 83 -12.20 7.32 11.04
CA THR A 83 -11.13 7.16 10.04
C THR A 83 -11.18 5.78 9.38
N LEU A 84 -11.53 4.71 10.10
CA LEU A 84 -11.76 3.39 9.52
C LEU A 84 -12.88 3.42 8.46
N ILE A 85 -14.01 4.05 8.76
CA ILE A 85 -15.14 4.14 7.81
C ILE A 85 -14.73 4.91 6.55
N ILE A 86 -14.11 6.08 6.74
CA ILE A 86 -13.62 6.90 5.62
C ILE A 86 -12.62 6.11 4.79
N ARG A 87 -11.68 5.39 5.43
CA ARG A 87 -10.67 4.58 4.76
C ARG A 87 -11.29 3.44 3.96
N ILE A 88 -12.25 2.70 4.51
CA ILE A 88 -12.96 1.63 3.79
C ILE A 88 -13.66 2.21 2.55
N LEU A 89 -14.31 3.36 2.68
CA LEU A 89 -15.02 4.00 1.56
C LEU A 89 -14.04 4.43 0.45
N LEU A 90 -12.93 5.06 0.82
CA LEU A 90 -11.84 5.44 -0.10
C LEU A 90 -11.20 4.24 -0.78
N SER A 91 -10.93 3.17 -0.02
CA SER A 91 -10.36 1.92 -0.51
C SER A 91 -11.28 1.23 -1.52
N ILE A 92 -12.60 1.17 -1.26
CA ILE A 92 -13.58 0.63 -2.22
C ILE A 92 -13.62 1.49 -3.49
N MET A 93 -13.66 2.82 -3.35
CA MET A 93 -13.71 3.73 -4.49
C MET A 93 -12.44 3.62 -5.36
N ALA A 94 -11.28 3.48 -4.73
CA ALA A 94 -10.00 3.24 -5.37
C ALA A 94 -9.95 1.89 -6.11
N PHE A 95 -10.48 0.82 -5.52
CA PHE A 95 -10.57 -0.48 -6.17
C PHE A 95 -11.48 -0.45 -7.41
N ILE A 96 -12.61 0.26 -7.35
CA ILE A 96 -13.49 0.48 -8.50
C ILE A 96 -12.74 1.25 -9.59
N LEU A 97 -12.04 2.33 -9.23
CA LEU A 97 -11.21 3.10 -10.16
C LEU A 97 -10.13 2.24 -10.84
N MET A 98 -9.46 1.34 -10.11
CA MET A 98 -8.50 0.38 -10.68
C MET A 98 -9.13 -0.49 -11.77
N ILE A 99 -10.31 -1.07 -11.51
CA ILE A 99 -10.99 -1.94 -12.48
C ILE A 99 -11.46 -1.15 -13.69
N VAL A 100 -12.05 0.04 -13.48
CA VAL A 100 -12.57 0.88 -14.57
C VAL A 100 -11.44 1.36 -15.47
N THR A 101 -10.36 1.87 -14.89
CA THR A 101 -9.16 2.31 -15.65
C THR A 101 -8.54 1.13 -16.39
N GLY A 102 -8.37 -0.02 -15.75
CA GLY A 102 -7.84 -1.21 -16.40
C GLY A 102 -8.67 -1.68 -17.59
N LYS A 103 -10.01 -1.54 -17.52
CA LYS A 103 -10.91 -1.90 -18.62
C LYS A 103 -10.87 -0.88 -19.75
N LEU A 104 -10.79 0.41 -19.42
CA LEU A 104 -10.69 1.50 -20.40
C LEU A 104 -9.38 1.46 -21.19
N LEU A 105 -8.28 1.09 -20.53
CA LEU A 105 -6.96 0.95 -21.15
C LEU A 105 -6.82 -0.33 -22.01
N GLY A 106 -7.83 -1.21 -22.01
CA GLY A 106 -7.84 -2.40 -22.85
C GLY A 106 -6.77 -3.44 -22.48
N TYR A 107 -6.41 -3.53 -21.19
CA TYR A 107 -5.33 -4.42 -20.79
C TYR A 107 -5.66 -5.91 -21.00
N PRO A 108 -4.65 -6.75 -21.30
CA PRO A 108 -4.82 -8.19 -21.43
C PRO A 108 -5.45 -8.83 -20.19
N THR A 109 -6.13 -9.95 -20.38
CA THR A 109 -6.82 -10.71 -19.30
C THR A 109 -5.87 -11.08 -18.16
N GLU A 110 -4.62 -11.43 -18.47
CA GLU A 110 -3.59 -11.73 -17.47
C GLU A 110 -3.26 -10.51 -16.58
N THR A 111 -3.05 -9.35 -17.20
CA THR A 111 -2.76 -8.10 -16.48
C THR A 111 -3.94 -7.65 -15.62
N MET A 112 -5.16 -7.84 -16.12
CA MET A 112 -6.37 -7.54 -15.36
C MET A 112 -6.52 -8.45 -14.12
N ALA A 113 -6.13 -9.72 -14.21
CA ALA A 113 -6.13 -10.63 -13.06
C ALA A 113 -5.12 -10.18 -12.00
N LEU A 114 -3.92 -9.75 -12.42
CA LEU A 114 -2.90 -9.20 -11.51
C LEU A 114 -3.38 -7.93 -10.82
N ILE A 115 -3.98 -6.98 -11.55
CA ILE A 115 -4.52 -5.74 -10.97
C ILE A 115 -5.61 -6.05 -9.93
N LYS A 116 -6.48 -7.03 -10.18
CA LYS A 116 -7.51 -7.43 -9.21
C LYS A 116 -6.89 -8.04 -7.94
N LEU A 117 -5.92 -8.94 -8.09
CA LEU A 117 -5.24 -9.58 -6.96
C LEU A 117 -4.47 -8.56 -6.11
N LEU A 118 -3.68 -7.71 -6.76
CA LEU A 118 -2.91 -6.65 -6.08
C LEU A 118 -3.84 -5.60 -5.46
N GLY A 119 -4.92 -5.23 -6.14
CA GLY A 119 -5.93 -4.32 -5.60
C GLY A 119 -6.61 -4.87 -4.34
N LEU A 120 -6.97 -6.16 -4.32
CA LEU A 120 -7.49 -6.82 -3.11
C LEU A 120 -6.46 -6.86 -1.98
N ALA A 121 -5.19 -7.15 -2.30
CA ALA A 121 -4.11 -7.12 -1.32
C ALA A 121 -3.94 -5.73 -0.70
N GLU A 122 -4.07 -4.66 -1.49
CA GLU A 122 -3.99 -3.29 -0.99
C GLU A 122 -5.18 -2.89 -0.10
N LEU A 123 -6.39 -3.42 -0.34
CA LEU A 123 -7.50 -3.21 0.58
C LEU A 123 -7.17 -3.74 1.99
N VAL A 124 -6.58 -4.93 2.05
CA VAL A 124 -6.16 -5.56 3.32
C VAL A 124 -5.01 -4.78 3.95
N ASN A 125 -4.03 -4.38 3.15
CA ASN A 125 -2.88 -3.60 3.60
C ASN A 125 -3.31 -2.24 4.18
N GLY A 126 -4.26 -1.55 3.53
CA GLY A 126 -4.82 -0.31 4.03
C GLY A 126 -5.45 -0.48 5.41
N ILE A 127 -6.22 -1.55 5.65
CA ILE A 127 -6.78 -1.80 6.98
C ILE A 127 -5.66 -2.11 7.99
N ALA A 128 -4.70 -2.96 7.62
CA ALA A 128 -3.59 -3.36 8.50
C ALA A 128 -2.72 -2.20 8.96
N GLN A 129 -2.48 -1.21 8.09
CA GLN A 129 -1.68 -0.03 8.42
C GLN A 129 -2.34 0.88 9.47
N LEU A 130 -3.65 0.77 9.71
CA LEU A 130 -4.31 1.55 10.76
C LEU A 130 -4.03 0.99 12.17
N PHE A 131 -3.59 -0.27 12.25
CA PHE A 131 -3.27 -0.96 13.51
C PHE A 131 -1.76 -1.03 13.79
N ARG A 132 -0.92 -0.54 12.88
CA ARG A 132 0.53 -0.41 13.06
C ARG A 132 0.90 0.90 13.73
#